data_AF-A0A1Y0UYK0-F1
#
_entry.id   AF-A0A1Y0UYK0-F1
#
_cell.length_a   1.000
_cell.length_b   1.000
_cell.length_c   1.000
_cell.angle_alpha   90.00
_cell.angle_beta   90.00
_cell.angle_gamma   90.00
#
_symmetry.space_group_name_H-M   'P 1'
#
loop_
_entity.id
_entity.type
_entity.pdbx_description
1 polymer ?
#
loop_
_entity_poly.entity_id
_entity_poly.type
_entity_poly.pdbx_seq_one_letter_code
_entity_poly.pdbx_strand_id
1 'polypeptide(L)'
;MDKSGNMIDKMLTQNGLVYKIPNKVAAKQGPAFLQKQRSGSVAYTQGVAAEQQACHWLEQDGWTVLLRRARTHRGEIDIVASKAAVLCFVEVKKRRSIEEALVSLQPAQQRRLFRAAECLLQKHPYWQHEEMRFDLFVFDDAGKMERLEDILRQM
;
A
#
# COMPACT_ATOMS: atom_id res chain seq x y z
N MET A 1 13.25 24.59 -40.48
CA MET A 1 11.96 25.29 -40.64
C MET A 1 11.45 25.02 -42.05
N ASP A 2 10.74 23.91 -42.22
CA ASP A 2 9.37 23.90 -42.70
C ASP A 2 8.46 23.54 -41.50
N LYS A 3 7.19 23.93 -41.58
CA LYS A 3 6.33 24.23 -40.43
C LYS A 3 5.54 22.99 -39.96
N SER A 4 6.17 22.11 -39.20
CA SER A 4 5.58 21.25 -38.15
C SER A 4 6.64 20.22 -37.75
N GLY A 5 7.38 20.52 -36.68
CA GLY A 5 8.47 19.66 -36.19
C GLY A 5 7.98 18.23 -35.97
N ASN A 6 8.48 17.33 -36.81
CA ASN A 6 7.97 16.00 -37.05
C ASN A 6 8.30 15.01 -35.91
N MET A 7 7.48 13.94 -35.85
CA MET A 7 7.83 12.53 -35.58
C MET A 7 7.33 11.82 -34.31
N ILE A 8 6.32 10.98 -34.60
CA ILE A 8 6.08 9.55 -34.29
C ILE A 8 5.50 9.13 -32.92
N ASP A 9 4.20 8.87 -32.93
CA ASP A 9 3.49 8.00 -31.98
C ASP A 9 4.16 6.62 -31.96
N LYS A 10 4.74 6.22 -30.82
CA LYS A 10 5.13 4.82 -30.60
C LYS A 10 3.88 4.02 -30.23
N MET A 11 3.47 3.12 -31.12
CA MET A 11 2.51 2.06 -30.81
C MET A 11 3.24 0.86 -30.22
N LEU A 12 2.81 0.39 -29.04
CA LEU A 12 3.23 -0.89 -28.47
C LEU A 12 2.02 -1.82 -28.44
N THR A 13 2.16 -2.98 -29.07
CA THR A 13 1.13 -4.02 -29.13
C THR A 13 1.37 -5.05 -28.03
N GLN A 14 0.39 -5.22 -27.15
CA GLN A 14 0.27 -6.42 -26.31
C GLN A 14 -1.21 -6.81 -26.29
N ASN A 15 -1.52 -8.04 -26.72
CA ASN A 15 -2.89 -8.61 -26.76
C ASN A 15 -3.94 -7.81 -27.55
N GLY A 16 -3.57 -7.27 -28.72
CA GLY A 16 -4.53 -6.83 -29.74
C GLY A 16 -5.38 -5.58 -29.42
N LEU A 17 -5.10 -4.85 -28.35
CA LEU A 17 -5.76 -3.58 -28.03
C LEU A 17 -4.84 -2.39 -28.31
N VAL A 18 -5.29 -1.46 -29.15
CA VAL A 18 -4.57 -0.23 -29.50
C VAL A 18 -4.88 0.85 -28.46
N TYR A 19 -3.88 1.29 -27.71
CA TYR A 19 -4.01 2.40 -26.77
C TYR A 19 -3.25 3.64 -27.27
N LYS A 20 -3.95 4.79 -27.34
CA LYS A 20 -3.34 6.11 -27.58
C LYS A 20 -2.79 6.66 -26.26
N ILE A 21 -1.49 6.93 -26.21
CA ILE A 21 -0.84 7.54 -25.04
C ILE A 21 -0.67 9.04 -25.33
N PRO A 22 -1.38 9.96 -24.66
CA PRO A 22 -1.10 11.38 -24.78
C PRO A 22 0.24 11.71 -24.11
N ASN A 23 1.15 12.28 -24.87
CA ASN A 23 2.43 12.79 -24.39
C ASN A 23 2.22 14.17 -23.74
N LYS A 24 2.62 14.35 -22.48
CA LYS A 24 2.51 15.65 -21.80
C LYS A 24 3.88 16.12 -21.32
N VAL A 25 4.56 16.88 -22.17
CA VAL A 25 5.63 17.79 -21.75
C VAL A 25 5.03 19.10 -21.22
N ALA A 26 5.57 19.50 -20.06
CA ALA A 26 5.60 20.82 -19.41
C ALA A 26 4.36 21.73 -19.47
N ALA A 27 3.64 21.83 -18.34
CA ALA A 27 2.78 22.98 -18.01
C ALA A 27 3.22 23.61 -16.68
N LYS A 28 3.29 24.95 -16.68
CA LYS A 28 3.87 25.83 -15.67
C LYS A 28 3.21 25.74 -14.28
N GLN A 29 4.03 26.09 -13.29
CA GLN A 29 3.92 25.89 -11.85
C GLN A 29 2.97 26.91 -11.18
N GLY A 30 2.10 26.45 -10.27
CA GLY A 30 1.17 27.30 -9.50
C GLY A 30 1.12 26.92 -8.01
N PRO A 31 0.63 27.82 -7.13
CA PRO A 31 0.75 27.72 -5.67
C PRO A 31 0.07 26.48 -5.04
N ALA A 32 -0.95 25.91 -5.68
CA ALA A 32 -1.61 24.68 -5.24
C ALA A 32 -0.69 23.43 -5.31
N PHE A 33 0.33 23.44 -6.17
CA PHE A 33 1.31 22.34 -6.28
C PHE A 33 2.30 22.35 -5.11
N LEU A 34 2.74 23.55 -4.67
CA LEU A 34 3.64 23.71 -3.53
C LEU A 34 2.96 23.33 -2.20
N GLN A 35 1.64 23.54 -2.08
CA GLN A 35 0.87 23.13 -0.90
C GLN A 35 0.68 21.61 -0.81
N LYS A 36 0.57 20.94 -1.97
CA LYS A 36 0.47 19.47 -2.10
C LYS A 36 1.79 18.75 -1.77
N GLN A 37 2.93 19.44 -1.91
CA GLN A 37 4.24 18.90 -1.52
C GLN A 37 4.52 19.00 0.00
N ARG A 38 3.94 19.98 0.70
CA ARG A 38 4.06 20.08 2.18
C ARG A 38 3.19 19.06 2.90
N SER A 39 1.97 18.77 2.42
CA SER A 39 1.09 17.77 3.06
C SER A 39 1.55 16.32 2.85
N GLY A 40 2.27 16.05 1.77
CA GLY A 40 2.89 14.74 1.53
C GLY A 40 3.97 14.37 2.55
N SER A 41 4.75 15.36 3.03
CA SER A 41 5.77 15.13 4.05
C SER A 41 5.17 14.79 5.42
N VAL A 42 4.14 15.53 5.84
CA VAL A 42 3.47 15.32 7.14
C VAL A 42 2.69 14.01 7.14
N ALA A 43 1.92 13.72 6.08
CA ALA A 43 1.22 12.44 5.96
C ALA A 43 2.18 11.26 5.91
N TYR A 44 3.33 11.41 5.25
CA TYR A 44 4.39 10.41 5.23
C TYR A 44 5.00 10.18 6.62
N THR A 45 5.42 11.24 7.32
CA THR A 45 5.99 11.13 8.68
C THR A 45 4.98 10.53 9.65
N GLN A 46 3.71 10.91 9.56
CA GLN A 46 2.64 10.34 10.38
C GLN A 46 2.39 8.86 10.06
N GLY A 47 2.45 8.47 8.78
CA GLY A 47 2.35 7.06 8.37
C GLY A 47 3.52 6.23 8.91
N VAL A 48 4.75 6.76 8.86
CA VAL A 48 5.93 6.09 9.41
C VAL A 48 5.83 5.90 10.93
N ALA A 49 5.32 6.91 11.65
CA ALA A 49 5.10 6.81 13.09
C ALA A 49 4.05 5.74 13.44
N ALA A 50 2.94 5.70 12.70
CA ALA A 50 1.89 4.69 12.89
C ALA A 50 2.41 3.27 12.59
N GLU A 51 3.18 3.09 11.51
CA GLU A 51 3.82 1.81 11.18
C GLU A 51 4.77 1.36 12.31
N GLN A 52 5.56 2.28 12.86
CA GLN A 52 6.47 1.99 13.97
C GLN A 52 5.71 1.56 15.23
N GLN A 53 4.59 2.22 15.54
CA GLN A 53 3.75 1.87 16.68
C GLN A 53 3.05 0.52 16.49
N ALA A 54 2.60 0.21 15.27
CA ALA A 54 2.04 -1.10 14.94
C ALA A 54 3.09 -2.22 15.11
N CYS A 55 4.33 -2.01 14.65
CA CYS A 55 5.42 -2.97 14.86
C CYS A 55 5.66 -3.20 16.36
N HIS A 56 5.74 -2.13 17.15
CA HIS A 56 5.95 -2.24 18.59
C HIS A 56 4.83 -3.02 19.29
N TRP A 57 3.58 -2.73 18.93
CA TRP A 57 2.44 -3.45 19.49
C TRP A 57 2.48 -4.93 19.11
N LEU A 58 2.77 -5.26 17.85
CA LEU A 58 2.90 -6.64 17.37
C LEU A 58 3.99 -7.39 18.16
N GLU A 59 5.16 -6.78 18.33
CA GLU A 59 6.27 -7.35 19.11
C GLU A 59 5.88 -7.56 20.58
N GLN A 60 5.19 -6.61 21.20
CA GLN A 60 4.67 -6.73 22.57
C GLN A 60 3.61 -7.82 22.72
N ASP A 61 2.77 -8.02 21.70
CA ASP A 61 1.81 -9.11 21.64
C ASP A 61 2.47 -10.45 21.25
N GLY A 62 3.80 -10.51 21.08
CA GLY A 62 4.54 -11.74 20.80
C GLY A 62 4.54 -12.18 19.34
N TRP A 63 4.24 -11.26 18.42
CA TRP A 63 4.48 -11.46 16.99
C TRP A 63 5.94 -11.16 16.65
N THR A 64 6.45 -11.89 15.66
CA THR A 64 7.73 -11.58 15.02
C THR A 64 7.48 -10.77 13.75
N VAL A 65 7.97 -9.53 13.71
CA VAL A 65 7.94 -8.71 12.48
C VAL A 65 8.99 -9.23 11.50
N LEU A 66 8.54 -9.73 10.36
CA LEU A 66 9.38 -10.33 9.32
C LEU A 66 9.86 -9.29 8.32
N LEU A 67 8.96 -8.41 7.87
CA LEU A 67 9.26 -7.31 6.94
C LEU A 67 8.46 -6.06 7.31
N ARG A 68 9.00 -4.91 6.92
CA ARG A 68 8.35 -3.60 6.96
C ARG A 68 8.44 -2.95 5.58
N ARG A 69 7.39 -2.24 5.16
CA ARG A 69 7.26 -1.62 3.82
C ARG A 69 7.68 -2.59 2.72
N ALA A 70 7.05 -3.76 2.74
CA ALA A 70 7.34 -4.87 1.84
C ALA A 70 6.85 -4.57 0.43
N ARG A 71 7.71 -3.90 -0.35
CA ARG A 71 7.43 -3.49 -1.72
C ARG A 71 7.66 -4.61 -2.72
N THR A 72 6.73 -4.71 -3.65
CA THR A 72 6.75 -5.62 -4.80
C THR A 72 6.42 -4.83 -6.07
N HIS A 73 6.62 -5.44 -7.24
CA HIS A 73 6.20 -4.84 -8.50
C HIS A 73 4.66 -4.82 -8.69
N ARG A 74 3.88 -5.44 -7.79
CA ARG A 74 2.41 -5.50 -7.85
C ARG A 74 1.71 -4.69 -6.76
N GLY A 75 2.44 -4.23 -5.74
CA GLY A 75 1.89 -3.57 -4.56
C GLY A 75 2.89 -3.50 -3.41
N GLU A 76 2.43 -2.97 -2.28
CA GLU A 76 3.19 -2.83 -1.04
C GLU A 76 2.32 -3.35 0.11
N ILE A 77 2.96 -3.97 1.10
CA ILE A 77 2.35 -4.36 2.37
C ILE A 77 3.14 -3.65 3.46
N ASP A 78 2.45 -2.96 4.37
CA ASP A 78 3.12 -2.12 5.38
C ASP A 78 3.93 -2.98 6.35
N ILE A 79 3.37 -4.07 6.87
CA ILE A 79 4.07 -4.98 7.78
C ILE A 79 3.73 -6.43 7.42
N VAL A 80 4.73 -7.31 7.45
CA VAL A 80 4.54 -8.75 7.45
C VAL A 80 5.01 -9.28 8.79
N ALA A 81 4.16 -10.02 9.50
CA ALA A 81 4.46 -10.55 10.82
C ALA A 81 4.00 -12.00 10.94
N SER A 82 4.59 -12.74 11.89
CA SER A 82 4.19 -14.12 12.17
C SER A 82 4.06 -14.37 13.67
N LYS A 83 3.12 -15.25 14.04
CA LYS A 83 2.93 -15.72 15.41
C LYS A 83 2.36 -17.13 15.36
N ALA A 84 3.04 -18.08 16.02
CA ALA A 84 2.71 -19.49 15.94
C ALA A 84 2.49 -19.96 14.48
N ALA A 85 1.32 -20.49 14.16
CA ALA A 85 0.98 -20.99 12.83
C ALA A 85 0.41 -19.93 11.88
N VAL A 86 0.42 -18.64 12.25
CA VAL A 86 -0.18 -17.54 11.48
C VAL A 86 0.89 -16.67 10.81
N LEU A 87 0.72 -16.45 9.51
CA LEU A 87 1.37 -15.37 8.76
C LEU A 87 0.37 -14.24 8.52
N CYS A 88 0.70 -13.05 8.99
CA CYS A 88 -0.18 -11.88 8.92
C CYS A 88 0.44 -10.80 8.01
N PHE A 89 -0.37 -10.34 7.06
CA PHE A 89 -0.10 -9.20 6.20
C PHE A 89 -0.90 -8.01 6.72
N VAL A 90 -0.22 -6.98 7.20
CA VAL A 90 -0.85 -5.87 7.90
C VAL A 90 -0.82 -4.62 7.04
N GLU A 91 -1.99 -3.98 6.91
CA GLU A 91 -2.14 -2.61 6.43
C GLU A 91 -2.27 -1.67 7.64
N VAL A 92 -1.63 -0.49 7.58
CA VAL A 92 -1.69 0.52 8.65
C VAL A 92 -2.36 1.79 8.12
N LYS A 93 -3.40 2.26 8.83
CA LYS A 93 -4.13 3.49 8.45
C LYS A 93 -4.25 4.44 9.62
N LYS A 94 -4.05 5.73 9.32
CA LYS A 94 -4.37 6.82 10.25
C LYS A 94 -5.73 7.42 9.89
N ARG A 95 -6.77 7.11 10.67
CA ARG A 95 -8.16 7.52 10.43
C ARG A 95 -8.89 7.74 11.75
N ARG A 96 -9.91 8.60 11.74
CA ARG A 96 -10.64 8.97 12.97
C ARG A 96 -11.56 7.87 13.48
N SER A 97 -11.99 6.96 12.60
CA SER A 97 -12.81 5.82 12.98
C SER A 97 -12.48 4.56 12.15
N ILE A 98 -12.91 3.40 12.66
CA ILE A 98 -12.81 2.12 11.96
C ILE A 98 -13.64 2.14 10.69
N GLU A 99 -14.83 2.72 10.71
CA GLU A 99 -15.74 2.77 9.56
C GLU A 99 -15.08 3.51 8.39
N GLU A 100 -14.43 4.65 8.65
CA GLU A 100 -13.65 5.37 7.63
C GLU A 100 -12.50 4.52 7.08
N ALA A 101 -11.86 3.72 7.94
CA ALA A 101 -10.75 2.85 7.55
C ALA A 101 -11.24 1.66 6.71
N LEU A 102 -12.37 1.04 7.06
CA LEU A 102 -12.99 -0.07 6.32
C LEU A 102 -13.53 0.38 4.96
N VAL A 103 -14.17 1.55 4.86
CA VAL A 103 -14.60 2.12 3.57
C VAL A 103 -13.41 2.30 2.62
N SER A 104 -12.21 2.51 3.14
CA SER A 104 -11.01 2.66 2.33
C SER A 104 -10.38 1.33 1.88
N LEU A 105 -10.90 0.17 2.29
CA LEU A 105 -10.55 -1.16 1.74
C LEU A 105 -11.36 -1.44 0.46
N GLN A 106 -11.32 -0.50 -0.48
CA GLN A 106 -11.96 -0.66 -1.77
C GLN A 106 -11.42 -1.90 -2.50
N PRO A 107 -12.21 -2.54 -3.40
CA PRO A 107 -11.78 -3.76 -4.10
C PRO A 107 -10.42 -3.65 -4.80
N ALA A 108 -10.02 -2.44 -5.22
CA ALA A 108 -8.71 -2.19 -5.81
C ALA A 108 -7.55 -2.32 -4.80
N GLN A 109 -7.73 -1.84 -3.56
CA GLN A 109 -6.74 -1.96 -2.49
C GLN A 109 -6.56 -3.44 -2.11
N GLN A 110 -7.67 -4.17 -1.96
CA GLN A 110 -7.64 -5.60 -1.64
C GLN A 110 -6.89 -6.40 -2.70
N ARG A 111 -7.18 -6.18 -3.98
CA ARG A 111 -6.42 -6.81 -5.08
C ARG A 111 -4.93 -6.47 -5.05
N ARG A 112 -4.57 -5.25 -4.63
CA ARG A 112 -3.16 -4.84 -4.52
C ARG A 112 -2.46 -5.59 -3.37
N LEU A 113 -3.12 -5.70 -2.22
CA LEU A 113 -2.63 -6.44 -1.06
C LEU A 113 -2.44 -7.93 -1.40
N PHE A 114 -3.44 -8.58 -2.00
CA PHE A 114 -3.33 -9.98 -2.43
C PHE A 114 -2.16 -10.21 -3.38
N ARG A 115 -2.04 -9.38 -4.43
CA ARG A 115 -0.94 -9.54 -5.40
C ARG A 115 0.44 -9.28 -4.79
N ALA A 116 0.54 -8.36 -3.84
CA ALA A 116 1.78 -8.14 -3.11
C ALA A 116 2.12 -9.35 -2.23
N ALA A 117 1.13 -9.92 -1.53
CA ALA A 117 1.32 -11.12 -0.71
C ALA A 117 1.74 -12.32 -1.56
N GLU A 118 1.12 -12.56 -2.71
CA GLU A 118 1.53 -13.60 -3.67
C GLU A 118 3.01 -13.47 -4.07
N CYS A 119 3.45 -12.26 -4.43
CA CYS A 119 4.84 -11.99 -4.77
C CYS A 119 5.80 -12.25 -3.60
N LEU A 120 5.41 -11.91 -2.38
CA LEU A 120 6.24 -12.15 -1.19
C LEU A 120 6.33 -13.65 -0.87
N LEU A 121 5.23 -14.38 -0.94
CA LEU A 121 5.21 -15.83 -0.72
C LEU A 121 6.09 -16.58 -1.74
N GLN A 122 6.08 -16.16 -3.00
CA GLN A 122 6.98 -16.72 -4.03
C GLN A 122 8.46 -16.45 -3.71
N LYS A 123 8.77 -15.28 -3.12
CA LYS A 123 10.14 -14.89 -2.76
C LYS A 123 10.63 -15.55 -1.46
N HIS A 124 9.71 -15.93 -0.58
CA HIS A 124 9.99 -16.48 0.75
C HIS A 124 9.36 -17.87 0.92
N PRO A 125 9.87 -18.91 0.24
CA PRO A 125 9.26 -20.25 0.23
C PRO A 125 9.24 -20.95 1.60
N TYR A 126 10.02 -20.45 2.56
CA TYR A 126 10.10 -20.94 3.94
C TYR A 126 9.05 -20.32 4.87
N TRP A 127 8.23 -19.37 4.42
CA TRP A 127 7.07 -18.87 5.17
C TRP A 127 5.91 -19.88 5.13
N GLN A 128 6.15 -21.05 5.69
CA GLN A 128 5.19 -22.14 5.81
C GLN A 128 4.37 -21.94 7.07
N HIS A 129 3.20 -21.34 6.91
CA HIS A 129 2.24 -21.09 7.99
C HIS A 129 0.90 -21.75 7.63
N GLU A 130 0.20 -22.27 8.64
CA GLU A 130 -1.08 -22.96 8.45
C GLU A 130 -2.20 -21.97 8.10
N GLU A 131 -2.10 -20.75 8.62
CA GLU A 131 -3.08 -19.69 8.40
C GLU A 131 -2.42 -18.44 7.84
N MET A 132 -3.08 -17.84 6.84
CA MET A 132 -2.75 -16.52 6.33
C MET A 132 -3.91 -15.56 6.60
N ARG A 133 -3.56 -14.38 7.13
CA ARG A 133 -4.49 -13.32 7.49
C ARG A 133 -4.09 -11.98 6.90
N PHE A 134 -5.08 -11.14 6.67
CA PHE A 134 -4.88 -9.73 6.38
C PHE A 134 -5.49 -8.90 7.50
N ASP A 135 -4.66 -8.16 8.22
CA ASP A 135 -5.12 -7.34 9.34
C ASP A 135 -5.03 -5.86 9.00
N LEU A 136 -5.87 -5.06 9.64
CA LEU A 136 -5.84 -3.61 9.56
C LEU A 136 -5.59 -3.02 10.94
N PHE A 137 -4.54 -2.21 11.03
CA PHE A 137 -4.30 -1.38 12.20
C PHE A 137 -4.79 0.03 11.90
N VAL A 138 -5.66 0.55 12.76
CA VAL A 138 -6.21 1.91 12.66
C VAL A 138 -5.70 2.73 13.84
N PHE A 139 -5.09 3.87 13.53
CA PHE A 139 -4.64 4.85 14.51
C PHE A 139 -5.47 6.12 14.38
N ASP A 140 -6.07 6.56 15.48
CA ASP A 140 -6.77 7.85 15.53
C ASP A 140 -5.81 9.03 15.73
N ASP A 141 -6.36 10.25 15.77
CA ASP A 141 -5.57 11.47 15.97
C ASP A 141 -4.96 11.55 17.39
N ALA A 142 -5.50 10.81 18.36
CA ALA A 142 -5.00 10.70 19.74
C ALA A 142 -3.95 9.59 19.91
N GLY A 143 -3.70 8.78 18.88
CA GLY A 143 -2.78 7.64 18.92
C GLY A 143 -3.39 6.38 19.51
N LYS A 144 -4.71 6.33 19.74
CA LYS A 144 -5.40 5.10 20.08
C LYS A 144 -5.32 4.17 18.87
N MET A 145 -4.98 2.91 19.13
CA MET A 145 -4.85 1.88 18.11
C MET A 145 -5.96 0.85 18.25
N GLU A 146 -6.56 0.50 17.12
CA GLU A 146 -7.48 -0.62 17.01
C GLU A 146 -7.02 -1.57 15.89
N ARG A 147 -7.02 -2.88 16.18
CA ARG A 147 -6.68 -3.93 15.23
C ARG A 147 -7.95 -4.65 14.80
N LEU A 148 -8.18 -4.70 13.49
CA LEU A 148 -9.17 -5.56 12.88
C LEU A 148 -8.45 -6.75 12.28
N GLU A 149 -8.74 -7.94 12.79
CA GLU A 149 -8.15 -9.17 12.29
C GLU A 149 -8.89 -9.69 11.06
N ASP A 150 -8.16 -10.25 10.10
CA ASP A 150 -8.69 -10.97 8.95
C ASP A 150 -9.78 -10.22 8.14
N ILE A 151 -9.52 -8.94 7.86
CA ILE A 151 -10.43 -7.98 7.21
C ILE A 151 -10.91 -8.41 5.81
N LEU A 152 -10.26 -9.40 5.19
CA LEU A 152 -10.61 -9.88 3.85
C LEU A 152 -11.45 -11.15 3.86
N ARG A 153 -11.61 -11.82 5.01
CA ARG A 153 -12.56 -12.95 5.16
C ARG A 153 -13.89 -12.54 5.81
N GLN A 154 -13.94 -11.36 6.42
CA GLN A 154 -15.14 -10.84 7.09
C GLN A 154 -16.08 -10.04 6.18
N MET A 155 -15.81 -9.98 4.87
CA MET A 155 -16.66 -9.33 3.86
C MET A 155 -17.25 -10.35 2.89
#